data_AF-A0A4R9P581-F1
#
_entry.id   AF-A0A4R9P581-F1
#
_cell.length_a   1.000
_cell.length_b   1.000
_cell.length_c   1.000
_cell.angle_alpha   90.00
_cell.angle_beta   90.00
_cell.angle_gamma   90.00
#
_symmetry.space_group_name_H-M   'P 1'
#
loop_
_entity.id
_entity.type
_entity.pdbx_description
1 polymer ?
#
loop_
_entity_poly.entity_id
_entity_poly.type
_entity_poly.pdbx_seq_one_letter_code
_entity_poly.pdbx_strand_id
1 'polypeptide(L)'
;NLRETYVADRKGRDVAVGIDPHGRLHYGQDNAGGDHIIAVLGQHVSDAYLAELREDGVSYLFAGKDGTDLHEAMRVLGEPFGIKTILLEGGG
;
A
#
# COMPACT_ATOMS: atom_id res chain seq x y z
N ASN A 1 -6.01 -15.67 0.61
CA ASN A 1 -5.81 -15.01 1.91
C ASN A 1 -5.75 -13.50 1.68
N LEU A 2 -6.55 -12.68 2.40
CA LEU A 2 -6.51 -11.21 2.31
C LEU A 2 -5.45 -10.59 3.23
N ARG A 3 -5.01 -11.33 4.27
CA ARG A 3 -4.13 -10.83 5.33
C ARG A 3 -2.63 -11.01 5.04
N GLU A 4 -2.30 -11.01 3.75
CA GLU A 4 -0.94 -11.05 3.25
C GLU A 4 -0.73 -9.84 2.34
N THR A 5 0.51 -9.38 2.21
CA THR A 5 0.90 -8.36 1.23
C THR A 5 0.35 -8.73 -0.13
N TYR A 6 -0.34 -7.78 -0.76
CA TYR A 6 -0.92 -7.94 -2.07
C TYR A 6 -0.19 -7.06 -3.07
N VAL A 7 0.36 -7.68 -4.11
CA VAL A 7 1.05 -7.02 -5.21
C VAL A 7 0.16 -7.14 -6.45
N ALA A 8 -0.53 -6.06 -6.79
CA ALA A 8 -1.30 -5.94 -8.03
C ALA A 8 -0.40 -5.69 -9.25
N ASP A 9 -0.94 -5.85 -10.45
CA ASP A 9 -0.23 -5.52 -11.69
C ASP A 9 -0.08 -4.00 -11.83
N ARG A 10 1.16 -3.51 -11.67
CA ARG A 10 1.48 -2.08 -11.82
C ARG A 10 1.52 -1.59 -13.27
N LYS A 11 1.44 -2.47 -14.27
CA LYS A 11 1.44 -2.12 -15.70
C LYS A 11 2.63 -1.27 -16.13
N GLY A 12 3.78 -1.48 -15.48
CA GLY A 12 5.02 -0.73 -15.74
C GLY A 12 5.07 0.71 -15.22
N ARG A 13 4.08 1.14 -14.42
CA ARG A 13 4.04 2.49 -13.82
C ARG A 13 5.04 2.65 -12.67
N ASP A 14 5.39 3.91 -12.40
CA ASP A 14 5.97 4.33 -11.13
C ASP A 14 4.95 4.13 -9.98
N VAL A 15 5.34 4.42 -8.74
CA VAL A 15 4.53 4.10 -7.56
C VAL A 15 4.23 5.33 -6.71
N ALA A 16 2.98 5.41 -6.26
CA ALA A 16 2.52 6.34 -5.23
C ALA A 16 2.23 5.54 -3.95
N VAL A 17 3.01 5.77 -2.90
CA VAL A 17 2.85 5.07 -1.62
C VAL A 17 2.00 5.91 -0.67
N GLY A 18 0.82 5.40 -0.30
CA GLY A 18 -0.07 6.03 0.68
C GLY A 18 0.09 5.41 2.06
N ILE A 19 0.43 6.21 3.07
CA ILE A 19 0.43 5.77 4.47
C ILE A 19 -0.99 5.91 5.02
N ASP A 20 -1.70 4.79 5.18
CA ASP A 20 -3.09 4.75 5.64
C ASP A 20 -3.29 3.67 6.71
N PRO A 21 -2.76 3.88 7.94
CA PRO A 21 -2.75 2.86 8.98
C PRO A 21 -4.13 2.33 9.35
N HIS A 22 -5.18 3.14 9.12
CA HIS A 22 -6.55 2.89 9.54
C HIS A 22 -7.52 2.56 8.39
N GLY A 23 -7.05 2.47 7.15
CA GLY A 23 -7.90 2.11 6.00
C GLY A 23 -9.00 3.13 5.71
N ARG A 24 -8.66 4.42 5.63
CA ARG A 24 -9.60 5.51 5.37
C ARG A 24 -9.62 5.98 3.92
N LEU A 25 -8.61 5.62 3.13
CA LEU A 25 -8.46 6.10 1.76
C LEU A 25 -9.14 5.14 0.78
N HIS A 26 -10.32 5.52 0.29
CA HIS A 26 -11.01 4.81 -0.78
C HIS A 26 -10.54 5.36 -2.14
N TYR A 27 -9.85 4.54 -2.93
CA TYR A 27 -9.16 5.00 -4.14
C TYR A 27 -10.04 4.93 -5.40
N GLY A 28 -10.86 3.89 -5.54
CA GLY A 28 -11.75 3.66 -6.68
C GLY A 28 -11.05 3.31 -8.00
N GLN A 29 -9.71 3.25 -8.00
CA GLN A 29 -8.85 2.88 -9.12
C GLN A 29 -7.44 2.54 -8.62
N ASP A 30 -6.64 1.94 -9.51
CA ASP A 30 -5.30 1.44 -9.20
C ASP A 30 -4.17 2.49 -9.22
N ASN A 31 -4.46 3.76 -9.52
CA ASN A 31 -3.45 4.79 -9.68
C ASN A 31 -3.87 6.20 -9.21
N ALA A 32 -2.86 7.00 -8.86
CA ALA A 32 -2.99 8.43 -8.57
C ALA A 32 -1.96 9.19 -9.41
N GLY A 33 -2.40 10.17 -10.20
CA GLY A 33 -1.50 10.92 -11.08
C GLY A 33 -0.81 10.07 -12.16
N GLY A 34 -1.30 8.85 -12.42
CA GLY A 34 -0.66 7.90 -13.32
C GLY A 34 0.28 6.91 -12.63
N ASP A 35 0.56 7.07 -11.34
CA ASP A 35 1.43 6.18 -10.57
C ASP A 35 0.61 5.11 -9.84
N HIS A 36 1.10 3.87 -9.85
CA HIS A 36 0.45 2.74 -9.20
C HIS A 36 0.39 2.91 -7.68
N ILE A 37 -0.81 2.77 -7.11
CA ILE A 37 -1.00 2.98 -5.67
C ILE A 37 -0.53 1.75 -4.89
N ILE A 38 0.25 2.01 -3.83
CA ILE A 38 0.56 1.04 -2.77
C ILE A 38 0.10 1.62 -1.43
N ALA A 39 -0.88 0.98 -0.78
CA ALA A 39 -1.34 1.38 0.55
C ALA A 39 -0.54 0.67 1.65
N VAL A 40 -0.07 1.43 2.64
CA VAL A 40 0.60 0.93 3.85
C VAL A 40 -0.41 0.94 5.00
N LEU A 41 -0.76 -0.24 5.51
CA LEU A 41 -1.89 -0.44 6.41
C LEU A 41 -1.47 -1.02 7.77
N GLY A 42 -2.34 -0.88 8.77
CA GLY A 42 -2.30 -1.69 9.98
C GLY A 42 -2.98 -3.04 9.80
N GLN A 43 -2.55 -4.05 10.56
CA GLN A 43 -3.19 -5.38 10.53
C GLN A 43 -4.63 -5.37 11.06
N HIS A 44 -5.07 -4.31 11.74
CA HIS A 44 -6.42 -4.16 12.28
C HIS A 44 -7.47 -3.72 11.24
N VAL A 45 -7.06 -3.28 10.05
CA VAL A 45 -7.97 -2.81 8.99
C VAL A 45 -8.93 -3.95 8.57
N SER A 46 -10.16 -3.67 8.15
CA SER A 46 -11.16 -4.72 7.92
C SER A 46 -10.89 -5.57 6.67
N ASP A 47 -11.39 -6.82 6.64
CA ASP A 47 -11.31 -7.66 5.43
C ASP A 47 -12.08 -7.05 4.26
N ALA A 48 -13.18 -6.33 4.53
CA ALA A 48 -13.97 -5.65 3.52
C ALA A 48 -13.16 -4.57 2.80
N TYR A 49 -12.38 -3.77 3.54
CA TYR A 49 -11.50 -2.77 2.94
C TYR A 49 -10.37 -3.42 2.13
N LEU A 50 -9.79 -4.53 2.62
CA LEU A 50 -8.77 -5.26 1.86
C LEU A 50 -9.33 -5.83 0.56
N ALA A 51 -10.58 -6.29 0.56
CA ALA A 51 -11.27 -6.75 -0.64
C ALA A 51 -11.49 -5.60 -1.63
N GLU A 52 -11.96 -4.44 -1.15
CA GLU A 52 -12.12 -3.22 -1.95
C GLU A 52 -10.81 -2.81 -2.63
N LEU A 53 -9.69 -2.75 -1.90
CA LEU A 53 -8.39 -2.43 -2.50
C LEU A 53 -8.00 -3.41 -3.62
N ARG A 54 -8.29 -4.71 -3.46
CA ARG A 54 -8.03 -5.69 -4.52
C ARG A 54 -8.94 -5.50 -5.72
N GLU A 55 -10.21 -5.14 -5.51
CA GLU A 55 -11.16 -4.82 -6.58
C GLU A 55 -10.72 -3.58 -7.37
N ASP A 56 -10.21 -2.56 -6.68
CA ASP A 56 -9.64 -1.36 -7.29
C ASP A 56 -8.32 -1.61 -8.02
N GLY A 57 -7.67 -2.74 -7.77
CA GLY A 57 -6.33 -3.06 -8.27
C GLY A 57 -5.20 -2.36 -7.50
N VAL A 58 -5.47 -1.87 -6.30
CA VAL A 58 -4.49 -1.24 -5.41
C VAL A 58 -3.66 -2.32 -4.72
N SER A 59 -2.34 -2.14 -4.74
CA SER A 59 -1.43 -2.97 -3.95
C SER A 59 -1.48 -2.54 -2.48
N TYR A 60 -1.22 -3.47 -1.56
CA TYR A 60 -1.10 -3.10 -0.15
C TYR A 60 -0.11 -3.97 0.62
N LEU A 61 0.42 -3.41 1.70
CA LEU A 61 1.27 -4.08 2.69
C LEU A 61 0.86 -3.71 4.11
N PHE A 62 1.31 -4.50 5.08
CA PHE A 62 1.09 -4.25 6.50
C PHE A 62 2.36 -3.75 7.18
N ALA A 63 2.26 -2.65 7.93
CA ALA A 63 3.33 -2.06 8.73
C ALA A 63 3.09 -2.31 10.23
N GLY A 64 3.00 -3.59 10.59
CA GLY A 64 2.69 -4.03 11.95
C GLY A 64 1.21 -3.86 12.34
N LYS A 65 0.92 -4.06 13.63
CA LYS A 65 -0.45 -4.12 14.15
C LYS A 65 -1.23 -2.82 13.89
N ASP A 66 -0.59 -1.69 14.16
CA ASP A 66 -1.20 -0.36 14.11
C ASP A 66 -0.79 0.44 12.87
N GLY A 67 -0.01 -0.14 11.95
CA GLY A 67 0.39 0.48 10.69
C GLY A 67 1.52 1.51 10.82
N THR A 68 2.29 1.47 11.91
CA THR A 68 3.35 2.44 12.24
C THR A 68 4.77 1.88 12.15
N ASP A 69 4.94 0.59 11.85
CA ASP A 69 6.25 -0.04 11.67
C ASP A 69 6.83 0.32 10.30
N LEU A 70 7.47 1.49 10.23
CA LEU A 70 8.09 1.99 9.00
C LEU A 70 9.25 1.11 8.53
N HIS A 71 9.96 0.45 9.45
CA HIS A 71 11.05 -0.46 9.08
C HIS A 71 10.51 -1.64 8.29
N GLU A 72 9.44 -2.26 8.76
CA GLU A 72 8.75 -3.33 8.04
C GLU A 72 8.18 -2.84 6.71
N ALA A 73 7.57 -1.65 6.68
CA ALA A 73 7.06 -1.06 5.45
C ALA A 73 8.17 -0.90 4.40
N MET A 74 9.33 -0.35 4.78
CA MET A 74 10.47 -0.18 3.89
C MET A 74 11.04 -1.51 3.40
N ARG A 75 11.13 -2.52 4.28
CA ARG A 75 11.57 -3.87 3.90
C ARG A 75 10.64 -4.47 2.84
N VAL A 76 9.32 -4.36 3.04
CA VAL A 76 8.33 -4.89 2.10
C VAL A 76 8.33 -4.13 0.77
N LEU A 77 8.48 -2.80 0.79
CA LEU A 77 8.63 -2.01 -0.44
C LEU A 77 9.91 -2.38 -1.21
N GLY A 78 11.01 -2.66 -0.50
CA GLY A 78 12.27 -3.06 -1.10
C GLY A 78 12.25 -4.46 -1.72
N GLU A 79 11.83 -5.46 -0.96
CA GLU A 79 11.94 -6.87 -1.34
C GLU A 79 10.76 -7.32 -2.24
N PRO A 80 9.50 -7.45 -1.76
CA PRO A 80 8.34 -7.75 -2.59
C PRO A 80 8.08 -6.80 -3.76
N PHE A 81 8.20 -5.48 -3.58
CA PHE A 81 7.87 -4.51 -4.64
C PHE A 81 9.06 -4.08 -5.50
N GLY A 82 10.30 -4.41 -5.09
CA GLY A 82 11.51 -4.06 -5.83
C GLY A 82 11.80 -2.55 -5.87
N ILE A 83 11.25 -1.77 -4.95
CA ILE A 83 11.41 -0.31 -4.89
C ILE A 83 12.75 0.03 -4.23
N LYS A 84 13.62 0.73 -4.95
CA LYS A 84 14.98 1.06 -4.48
C LYS A 84 15.12 2.48 -3.96
N THR A 85 14.22 3.37 -4.35
CA THR A 85 14.29 4.79 -4.04
C THR A 85 12.88 5.30 -3.85
N ILE A 86 12.68 6.09 -2.80
CA ILE A 86 11.41 6.70 -2.45
C ILE A 86 11.69 8.18 -2.18
N LEU A 87 10.87 9.04 -2.76
CA LEU A 87 10.79 10.44 -2.38
C LEU A 87 9.70 10.58 -1.33
N LEU A 88 10.04 11.15 -0.18
CA LEU A 88 9.07 11.45 0.86
C LEU A 88 8.45 12.83 0.59
N GLU A 89 7.18 12.84 0.19
CA GLU A 89 6.42 14.06 -0.04
C GLU A 89 5.38 14.25 1.07
N GLY A 90 5.62 15.23 1.95
CA GLY A 90 4.76 15.54 3.09
C GLY A 90 5.29 15.07 4.44
N GLY A 91 4.54 15.37 5.50
CA GLY A 91 4.90 15.10 6.90
C GLY A 91 4.50 16.26 7.82
N GLY A 92 4.19 15.92 9.08
CA GLY A 92 3.84 16.85 10.15
C GLY A 92 4.24 16.28 11.50
#